data_AF-A0A9W7HIY4-F1
#
_entry.id   AF-A0A9W7HIY4-F1
#
_cell.length_a   1.000
_cell.length_b   1.000
_cell.length_c   1.000
_cell.angle_alpha   90.00
_cell.angle_beta   90.00
_cell.angle_gamma   90.00
#
_symmetry.space_group_name_H-M   'P 1'
#
loop_
_entity.id
_entity.type
_entity.pdbx_description
1 polymer ?
#
loop_
_entity_poly.entity_id
_entity_poly.type
_entity_poly.pdbx_seq_one_letter_code
_entity_poly.pdbx_strand_id
1 'polypeptide(L)'
;MGKVLEKLQLDSTPINTKGYETLLKLVENTSRDSFDLNYGLFMYNVNAIEQLERMDFAFESLKKKLFGSLHGVLRKKLFENSEKLKALQEKSVKQNGALSSPRETVKIR
;
A
#
# COMPACT_ATOMS: atom_id res chain seq x y z
N MET A 1 18.69 -12.43 -9.01
CA MET A 1 17.22 -12.42 -8.92
C MET A 1 16.61 -13.80 -8.79
N GLY A 2 16.94 -14.77 -9.65
CA GLY A 2 16.38 -16.12 -9.56
C GLY A 2 16.50 -16.79 -8.17
N LYS A 3 17.69 -16.76 -7.55
CA LYS A 3 17.91 -17.21 -6.16
C LYS A 3 17.13 -16.43 -5.08
N VAL A 4 16.77 -15.18 -5.33
CA VAL A 4 15.91 -14.39 -4.43
C VAL A 4 14.46 -14.82 -4.58
N LEU A 5 14.01 -15.02 -5.81
CA LEU A 5 12.67 -15.52 -6.12
C LEU A 5 12.46 -16.95 -5.61
N GLU A 6 13.49 -17.81 -5.66
CA GLU A 6 13.47 -19.16 -5.07
C GLU A 6 13.15 -19.13 -3.56
N LYS A 7 13.69 -18.15 -2.82
CA LYS A 7 13.40 -17.97 -1.38
C LYS A 7 11.95 -17.61 -1.09
N LEU A 8 11.21 -17.11 -2.08
CA LEU A 8 9.78 -16.82 -1.96
C LEU A 8 8.90 -18.07 -2.15
N GLN A 9 9.50 -19.22 -2.49
CA GLN A 9 8.79 -20.49 -2.70
C GLN A 9 7.64 -20.33 -3.70
N LEU A 10 7.95 -19.74 -4.86
CA LEU A 10 6.94 -19.49 -5.89
C LEU A 10 6.43 -20.80 -6.47
N ASP A 11 5.12 -20.99 -6.41
CA ASP A 11 4.43 -22.10 -7.04
C ASP A 11 3.52 -21.62 -8.17
N SER A 12 3.26 -22.53 -9.10
CA SER A 12 2.26 -22.32 -10.15
C SER A 12 0.86 -22.29 -9.55
N THR A 13 0.04 -21.36 -10.03
CA THR A 13 -1.38 -21.23 -9.64
C THR A 13 -2.30 -21.36 -10.86
N PRO A 14 -3.59 -21.68 -10.67
CA PRO A 14 -4.54 -21.74 -11.79
C PRO A 14 -4.76 -20.41 -12.53
N ILE A 15 -4.34 -19.28 -11.95
CA ILE A 15 -4.57 -17.93 -12.47
C ILE A 15 -3.26 -17.21 -12.83
N ASN A 16 -2.22 -17.97 -13.16
CA ASN A 16 -0.94 -17.39 -13.56
C ASN A 16 -1.11 -16.42 -14.72
N THR A 17 -0.40 -15.28 -14.63
CA THR A 17 -0.21 -14.41 -15.78
C THR A 17 1.02 -14.86 -16.56
N LYS A 18 1.11 -14.51 -17.86
CA LYS A 18 2.30 -14.78 -18.68
C LYS A 18 3.61 -14.23 -18.07
N GLY A 19 3.52 -13.07 -17.41
CA GLY A 19 4.64 -12.48 -16.69
C GLY A 19 5.08 -13.35 -15.52
N TYR A 20 4.13 -13.84 -14.72
CA TYR A 20 4.42 -14.75 -13.61
C TYR A 20 4.98 -16.10 -14.08
N GLU A 21 4.46 -16.67 -15.17
CA GLU A 21 5.02 -17.90 -15.78
C GLU A 21 6.48 -17.71 -16.19
N THR A 22 6.84 -16.52 -16.70
CA THR A 22 8.23 -16.19 -17.04
C THR A 22 9.12 -16.14 -15.79
N LEU A 23 8.59 -15.64 -14.66
CA LEU A 23 9.31 -15.66 -13.39
C LEU A 23 9.52 -17.08 -12.87
N LEU A 24 8.52 -17.95 -12.96
CA LEU A 24 8.65 -19.36 -12.59
C LEU A 24 9.75 -20.06 -13.39
N LYS A 25 9.79 -19.84 -14.71
CA LYS A 25 10.86 -20.36 -15.59
C LYS A 25 12.24 -19.81 -15.21
N LEU A 26 12.32 -18.53 -14.84
CA LEU A 26 13.58 -17.94 -14.37
C LEU A 26 14.06 -18.63 -13.08
N VAL A 27 13.17 -18.90 -12.13
CA VAL A 27 13.49 -19.65 -10.91
C VAL A 27 14.00 -21.04 -11.26
N GLU A 28 13.27 -21.80 -12.08
CA GLU A 28 13.65 -23.15 -12.49
C GLU A 28 15.05 -23.21 -13.13
N ASN A 29 15.37 -22.24 -13.98
CA ASN A 29 16.64 -22.21 -14.69
C ASN A 29 17.83 -21.79 -13.82
N THR A 30 17.59 -21.09 -12.71
CA THR A 30 18.65 -20.54 -11.85
C THR A 30 18.76 -21.23 -10.50
N SER A 31 17.72 -21.94 -10.06
CA SER A 31 17.76 -22.77 -8.84
C SER A 31 18.74 -23.93 -8.99
N ARG A 32 18.94 -24.43 -10.22
CA ARG A 32 19.87 -25.50 -10.57
C ARG A 32 21.35 -25.15 -10.37
N ASP A 33 21.68 -23.86 -10.32
CA ASP A 33 23.05 -23.42 -10.05
C ASP A 33 23.45 -23.69 -8.60
N SER A 34 24.68 -24.14 -8.37
CA SER A 34 25.21 -24.32 -7.02
C SER A 34 25.33 -22.99 -6.28
N PHE A 35 25.38 -23.07 -4.95
CA PHE A 35 25.70 -21.90 -4.13
C PHE A 35 27.08 -21.35 -4.49
N ASP A 36 28.09 -22.22 -4.62
CA ASP A 36 29.47 -21.82 -4.91
C ASP A 36 29.60 -21.07 -6.24
N LEU A 37 28.83 -21.45 -7.27
CA LEU A 37 28.81 -20.71 -8.53
C LEU A 37 28.27 -19.29 -8.34
N ASN A 38 27.13 -19.15 -7.64
CA ASN A 38 26.55 -17.83 -7.35
C ASN A 38 27.46 -16.98 -6.46
N TYR A 39 28.10 -17.60 -5.47
CA TYR A 39 29.06 -16.94 -4.61
C TYR A 39 30.31 -16.51 -5.37
N GLY A 40 30.83 -17.33 -6.28
CA GLY A 40 31.91 -16.98 -7.19
C GLY A 40 31.57 -15.75 -8.04
N LEU A 41 30.36 -15.69 -8.62
CA LEU A 41 29.91 -14.51 -9.36
C LEU A 41 29.92 -13.24 -8.50
N PHE A 42 29.55 -13.34 -7.22
CA PHE A 42 29.64 -12.22 -6.29
C PHE A 42 31.10 -11.84 -5.99
N MET A 43 31.94 -12.82 -5.67
CA MET A 43 33.35 -12.60 -5.27
C MET A 43 34.21 -12.03 -6.40
N TYR A 44 33.94 -12.41 -7.65
CA TYR A 44 34.77 -12.06 -8.80
C TYR A 44 34.17 -10.97 -9.71
N ASN A 45 32.97 -10.46 -9.40
CA ASN A 45 32.42 -9.28 -10.07
C ASN A 45 32.64 -8.04 -9.19
N VAL A 46 33.56 -7.17 -9.62
CA VAL A 46 33.89 -5.89 -8.99
C VAL A 46 32.64 -5.02 -8.72
N ASN A 47 31.60 -5.14 -9.55
CA ASN A 47 30.38 -4.35 -9.43
C ASN A 47 29.29 -5.03 -8.56
N ALA A 48 29.53 -6.23 -8.04
CA ALA A 48 28.48 -7.03 -7.38
C ALA A 48 27.87 -6.31 -6.18
N ILE A 49 28.69 -5.63 -5.38
CA ILE A 49 28.24 -4.89 -4.20
C ILE A 49 27.35 -3.71 -4.62
N GLU A 50 27.82 -2.86 -5.54
CA GLU A 50 27.03 -1.72 -6.02
C GLU A 50 25.70 -2.17 -6.65
N GLN A 51 25.72 -3.25 -7.44
CA GLN A 51 24.50 -3.79 -8.03
C GLN A 51 23.50 -4.28 -6.98
N LEU A 52 23.99 -4.92 -5.90
CA LEU A 52 23.15 -5.38 -4.81
C LEU A 52 22.53 -4.19 -4.05
N GLU A 53 23.31 -3.15 -3.76
CA GLU A 53 22.83 -1.93 -3.11
C GLU A 53 21.79 -1.18 -3.95
N ARG A 54 22.04 -1.03 -5.27
CA ARG A 54 21.07 -0.40 -6.18
C ARG A 54 19.76 -1.17 -6.24
N MET A 55 19.82 -2.50 -6.15
CA MET A 55 18.64 -3.35 -6.14
C MET A 55 17.83 -3.18 -4.85
N ASP A 56 18.50 -3.16 -3.70
CA ASP A 56 17.85 -2.92 -2.40
C ASP A 56 17.19 -1.53 -2.36
N PHE A 57 17.91 -0.50 -2.80
CA PHE A 57 17.36 0.85 -2.89
C PHE A 57 16.12 0.93 -3.81
N ALA A 58 16.18 0.29 -4.98
CA ALA A 58 15.04 0.26 -5.89
C ALA A 58 13.81 -0.42 -5.27
N PHE A 59 14.03 -1.54 -4.54
CA PHE A 59 12.97 -2.26 -3.87
C PHE A 59 12.34 -1.45 -2.73
N GLU A 60 13.16 -0.83 -1.88
CA GLU A 60 12.68 0.03 -0.78
C GLU A 60 11.97 1.29 -1.29
N SER A 61 12.47 1.90 -2.36
CA SER A 61 11.83 3.05 -3.00
C SER A 61 10.42 2.70 -3.51
N LEU A 62 10.28 1.55 -4.17
CA LEU A 62 8.98 1.07 -4.64
C LEU A 62 8.04 0.78 -3.47
N LYS A 63 8.53 0.11 -2.42
CA LYS A 63 7.79 -0.18 -1.19
C LYS A 63 7.23 1.09 -0.56
N LYS A 64 8.07 2.12 -0.38
CA LYS A 64 7.67 3.43 0.15
C LYS A 64 6.60 4.10 -0.70
N LYS A 65 6.73 4.05 -2.03
CA LYS A 65 5.72 4.61 -2.94
C LYS A 65 4.35 3.94 -2.77
N LEU A 66 4.33 2.60 -2.73
CA LEU A 66 3.09 1.82 -2.58
C LEU A 66 2.39 2.11 -1.24
N PHE A 67 3.13 2.07 -0.13
CA PHE A 67 2.55 2.37 1.19
C PHE A 67 2.17 3.84 1.33
N GLY A 68 2.95 4.76 0.78
CA GLY A 68 2.61 6.18 0.74
C GLY A 68 1.27 6.43 0.04
N SER A 69 1.04 5.77 -1.11
CA SER A 69 -0.26 5.83 -1.81
C SER A 69 -1.39 5.24 -0.98
N LEU A 70 -1.18 4.10 -0.33
CA LEU A 70 -2.18 3.48 0.55
C LEU A 70 -2.57 4.40 1.72
N HIS A 71 -1.58 5.00 2.40
CA HIS A 71 -1.80 5.96 3.48
C HIS A 71 -2.57 7.20 2.99
N GLY A 72 -2.27 7.69 1.79
CA GLY A 72 -3.02 8.78 1.17
C GLY A 72 -4.49 8.47 0.96
N VAL A 73 -4.80 7.25 0.46
CA VAL A 73 -6.19 6.78 0.27
C VAL A 73 -6.91 6.64 1.60
N LEU A 74 -6.30 6.02 2.61
CA LEU A 74 -6.91 5.88 3.95
C LEU A 74 -7.19 7.25 4.57
N ARG A 75 -6.22 8.16 4.52
CA ARG A 75 -6.36 9.52 5.04
C ARG A 75 -7.56 10.23 4.40
N LYS A 76 -7.64 10.21 3.06
CA LYS A 76 -8.75 10.85 2.33
C LYS A 76 -10.11 10.29 2.75
N LYS A 77 -10.25 8.95 2.84
CA LYS A 77 -11.49 8.31 3.31
C LYS A 77 -11.87 8.71 4.74
N LEU A 78 -10.91 8.81 5.65
CA LEU A 78 -11.15 9.20 7.05
C LEU A 78 -11.63 10.66 7.15
N PHE A 79 -10.97 11.59 6.45
CA PHE A 79 -11.37 13.00 6.45
C PHE A 79 -12.74 13.22 5.79
N GLU A 80 -13.01 12.61 4.64
CA GLU A 80 -14.32 12.68 3.98
C GLU A 80 -15.46 12.17 4.86
N ASN A 81 -15.22 11.10 5.63
CA ASN A 81 -16.20 10.58 6.58
C ASN A 81 -16.42 11.53 7.77
N SER A 82 -15.36 12.16 8.29
CA SER A 82 -15.48 13.14 9.37
C SER A 82 -16.30 14.36 8.96
N GLU A 83 -16.06 14.90 7.76
CA GLU A 83 -16.80 16.04 7.24
C GLU A 83 -18.27 15.71 6.97
N LYS A 84 -18.57 14.51 6.44
CA LYS A 84 -19.96 14.03 6.31
C LYS A 84 -20.66 13.93 7.68
N LEU A 85 -19.95 13.49 8.71
CA LEU A 85 -20.51 13.33 10.05
C LEU A 85 -20.80 14.69 10.71
N LYS A 86 -19.90 15.66 10.55
CA LYS A 86 -20.14 17.06 10.96
C LYS A 86 -21.34 17.67 10.23
N ALA A 87 -21.44 17.49 8.92
CA ALA A 87 -22.56 18.01 8.13
C ALA A 87 -23.92 17.39 8.53
N LEU A 88 -23.94 16.13 8.97
CA LEU A 88 -25.14 15.47 9.50
C LEU A 88 -25.53 16.01 10.88
N GLN A 89 -24.56 16.28 11.76
CA GLN A 89 -24.80 16.89 13.07
C GLN A 89 -25.30 18.34 12.95
N GLU A 90 -24.76 19.13 12.02
CA GLU A 90 -25.24 20.51 11.80
C GLU A 90 -26.66 20.56 11.23
N LYS A 91 -27.04 19.57 10.41
CA LYS A 91 -28.41 19.46 9.88
C LYS A 91 -29.42 19.07 10.95
N SER A 92 -29.08 18.18 11.88
CA SER A 92 -29.98 17.81 12.98
C SER A 92 -30.17 18.94 13.99
N VAL A 93 -29.14 19.74 14.26
CA VAL A 93 -29.22 20.90 15.16
C VAL A 93 -30.10 22.02 14.56
N LYS A 94 -30.04 22.25 13.24
CA LYS A 94 -30.87 23.25 12.56
C LYS A 94 -32.35 22.86 12.49
N GLN A 95 -32.68 21.57 12.41
CA GLN A 95 -34.08 21.10 12.44
C GLN A 95 -34.72 21.20 13.84
N ASN A 96 -33.93 21.11 14.90
CA ASN A 96 -34.43 21.22 16.28
C ASN A 96 -34.48 22.67 16.80
N GLY A 97 -33.92 23.65 16.05
CA GLY A 97 -33.87 25.07 16.44
C GLY A 97 -35.12 25.90 16.09
N ALA A 98 -36.11 25.33 15.42
CA ALA A 98 -37.30 26.07 14.97
C ALA A 98 -38.47 26.10 15.98
N LEU A 99 -38.26 25.69 17.24
CA LEU A 99 -39.29 25.77 18.28
C LEU A 99 -38.76 26.43 19.56
N SER A 100 -38.52 27.74 19.53
CA SER A 100 -38.77 28.55 20.73
C SER A 100 -39.19 29.99 20.43
N SER A 101 -40.38 30.31 20.95
CA SER A 101 -40.94 31.62 21.31
C SER A 101 -41.51 32.50 20.18
N PRO A 102 -42.67 33.16 20.40
CA PRO A 102 -42.71 34.32 21.30
C PRO A 102 -43.67 34.19 22.50
N ARG A 103 -43.18 34.62 23.68
CA ARG A 103 -43.98 34.95 24.87
C ARG A 103 -45.03 36.02 24.54
N GLU A 104 -46.31 35.70 24.73
CA GLU A 104 -47.36 36.72 24.82
C GLU A 104 -47.30 37.42 26.19
N THR A 105 -47.13 38.74 26.14
CA THR A 105 -47.22 39.63 27.30
C THR A 105 -48.68 40.00 27.56
N VAL A 106 -49.29 39.41 28.59
CA VAL A 106 -50.59 39.86 29.09
C VAL A 106 -50.39 41.03 30.06
N LYS A 107 -50.82 42.22 29.63
CA LYS A 107 -50.98 43.41 30.49
C LYS A 107 -52.23 43.24 31.33
N ILE A 108 -52.07 43.20 32.66
CA ILE A 108 -53.18 43.28 33.61
C ILE A 108 -53.32 44.76 34.03
N ARG A 109 -54.55 45.27 33.94
CA ARG A 109 -54.98 46.60 34.41
C ARG A 109 -55.46 46.52 35.84
#